data_AF-A0A1C5Q9F5-F1
#
_entry.id   AF-A0A1C5Q9F5-F1
#
_cell.length_a   1.000
_cell.length_b   1.000
_cell.length_c   1.000
_cell.angle_alpha   90.00
_cell.angle_beta   90.00
_cell.angle_gamma   90.00
#
_symmetry.space_group_name_H-M   'P 1'
#
loop_
_entity.id
_entity.type
_entity.pdbx_description
1 polymer ?
#
loop_
_entity_poly.entity_id
_entity_poly.type
_entity_poly.pdbx_seq_one_letter_code
_entity_poly.pdbx_strand_id
1 'polypeptide(L)'
;MSGYILCQVKKAEKPFYIENISTNIYSIEELCYYLYNNLYLVDRSLISNKLCTWLDEELKLPKLAAKLRPFIGKEAGLEEILYPIFKEINYLAYEELRILNGRIERRNKESEEIREKRKGDALMENRMYVNAIRVYQKLLEKDSREISREMRERILHNQGCAYSYLFQMDKALDCFFAAWKVNQSEKALKIYLLAYRSVHTPEEFEKIQEDLKAEDSVKKETARALEQFISLPEQKIAPGETDRILEDLTREYHRSTGS
;
A
#
# COMPACT_ATOMS: atom_id res chain seq x y z
N MET A 1 5.82 12.28 12.34
CA MET A 1 7.30 12.37 12.32
C MET A 1 7.75 13.12 11.07
N SER A 2 8.02 14.43 11.17
CA SER A 2 8.69 15.21 10.11
C SER A 2 9.98 15.79 10.69
N GLY A 3 10.90 14.92 11.08
CA GLY A 3 12.20 15.27 11.65
C GLY A 3 13.22 14.17 11.40
N TYR A 4 14.51 14.52 11.42
CA TYR A 4 15.60 13.57 11.26
C TYR A 4 15.77 12.74 12.54
N ILE A 5 15.85 11.41 12.41
CA ILE A 5 16.16 10.50 13.52
C ILE A 5 17.62 10.09 13.38
N LEU A 6 18.46 10.51 14.33
CA LEU A 6 19.85 10.09 14.39
C LEU A 6 19.90 8.62 14.80
N CYS A 7 20.56 7.78 14.00
CA CYS A 7 20.76 6.38 14.35
C CYS A 7 21.60 6.27 15.61
N GLN A 8 21.07 5.61 16.64
CA GLN A 8 21.70 5.46 17.94
C GLN A 8 22.48 4.14 18.06
N VAL A 9 22.15 3.17 17.20
CA VAL A 9 22.70 1.81 17.22
C VAL A 9 23.58 1.57 15.99
N LYS A 10 24.48 0.57 16.08
CA LYS A 10 25.30 0.10 14.96
C LYS A 10 24.40 -0.20 13.75
N LYS A 11 24.76 0.33 12.58
CA LYS A 11 24.17 -0.06 11.31
C LYS A 11 24.58 -1.50 10.97
N ALA A 12 23.62 -2.32 10.56
CA ALA A 12 23.87 -3.67 10.08
C ALA A 12 24.76 -3.66 8.84
N GLU A 13 25.68 -4.62 8.76
CA GLU A 13 26.48 -4.87 7.55
C GLU A 13 25.64 -5.67 6.56
N LYS A 14 24.87 -6.63 7.07
CA LYS A 14 23.89 -7.40 6.30
C LYS A 14 22.47 -6.94 6.64
N PRO A 15 21.67 -6.49 5.67
CA PRO A 15 20.33 -6.00 5.95
C PRO A 15 19.38 -7.12 6.36
N PHE A 16 18.31 -6.75 7.06
CA PHE A 16 17.12 -7.57 7.17
C PHE A 16 16.16 -7.22 6.04
N TYR A 17 15.72 -8.23 5.30
CA TYR A 17 14.78 -8.06 4.19
C TYR A 17 13.34 -8.22 4.69
N ILE A 18 12.54 -7.17 4.54
CA ILE A 18 11.11 -7.18 4.85
C ILE A 18 10.35 -7.68 3.63
N GLU A 19 9.96 -8.96 3.66
CA GLU A 19 9.31 -9.66 2.54
C GLU A 19 8.00 -8.97 2.11
N ASN A 20 7.22 -8.42 3.04
CA ASN A 20 5.91 -7.81 2.76
C ASN A 20 5.96 -6.57 1.85
N ILE A 21 7.07 -5.82 1.88
CA ILE A 21 7.24 -4.56 1.11
C ILE A 21 8.50 -4.54 0.24
N SER A 22 9.16 -5.70 0.14
CA SER A 22 10.37 -5.93 -0.64
C SER A 22 11.48 -4.91 -0.39
N THR A 23 11.73 -4.60 0.89
CA THR A 23 12.68 -3.56 1.31
C THR A 23 13.70 -4.08 2.30
N ASN A 24 14.97 -3.78 2.07
CA ASN A 24 16.06 -3.99 3.02
C ASN A 24 16.08 -2.89 4.08
N ILE A 25 16.20 -3.27 5.34
CA ILE A 25 16.48 -2.37 6.46
C ILE A 25 17.82 -2.72 7.09
N TYR A 26 18.51 -1.70 7.58
CA TYR A 26 19.86 -1.75 8.11
C TYR A 26 19.94 -1.26 9.57
N SER A 27 18.89 -0.66 10.12
CA SER A 27 18.91 -0.17 11.50
C SER A 27 17.62 -0.47 12.27
N ILE A 28 17.72 -0.36 13.59
CA ILE A 28 16.57 -0.50 14.50
C ILE A 28 15.56 0.64 14.28
N GLU A 29 16.01 1.83 13.91
CA GLU A 29 15.17 2.97 13.56
C GLU A 29 14.34 2.70 12.30
N GLU A 30 14.93 2.09 11.27
CA GLU A 30 14.19 1.69 10.06
C GLU A 30 13.15 0.60 10.38
N LEU A 31 13.48 -0.34 11.27
CA LEU A 31 12.50 -1.32 11.77
C LEU A 31 11.35 -0.62 12.51
N CYS A 32 11.66 0.31 13.42
CA CYS A 32 10.67 1.11 14.14
C CYS A 32 9.78 1.91 13.17
N TYR A 33 10.38 2.57 12.18
CA TYR A 33 9.66 3.31 11.14
C TYR A 33 8.70 2.40 10.37
N TYR A 34 9.17 1.22 9.94
CA TYR A 34 8.34 0.25 9.25
C TYR A 34 7.16 -0.19 10.12
N LEU A 35 7.41 -0.61 11.36
CA LEU A 35 6.39 -1.11 12.29
C LEU A 35 5.34 -0.03 12.63
N TYR A 36 5.78 1.21 12.83
CA TYR A 36 4.90 2.31 13.18
C TYR A 36 3.95 2.67 12.02
N ASN A 37 4.45 2.65 10.78
CA ASN A 37 3.67 3.04 9.61
C ASN A 37 2.83 1.88 9.05
N ASN A 38 3.28 0.63 9.20
CA ASN A 38 2.70 -0.53 8.51
C ASN A 38 2.02 -1.53 9.46
N LEU A 39 1.25 -1.04 10.43
CA LEU A 39 0.61 -1.89 11.46
C LEU A 39 -0.23 -3.05 10.90
N TYR A 40 -0.89 -2.87 9.75
CA TYR A 40 -1.69 -3.91 9.09
C TYR A 40 -0.86 -4.94 8.31
N LEU A 41 0.43 -4.66 8.08
CA LEU A 41 1.39 -5.59 7.47
C LEU A 41 2.21 -6.34 8.52
N VAL A 42 2.04 -6.02 9.81
CA VAL A 42 2.65 -6.78 10.90
C VAL A 42 1.84 -8.05 11.12
N ASP A 43 2.40 -9.17 10.69
CA ASP A 43 1.83 -10.50 10.89
C ASP A 43 2.86 -11.45 11.53
N ARG A 44 2.42 -12.70 11.77
CA ARG A 44 3.23 -13.74 12.42
C ARG A 44 4.52 -14.09 11.68
N SER A 45 4.65 -13.77 10.40
CA SER A 45 5.87 -14.03 9.62
C SER A 45 6.98 -13.04 9.94
N LEU A 46 6.64 -11.82 10.39
CA LEU A 46 7.63 -10.79 10.69
C LEU A 46 8.51 -11.19 11.88
N ILE A 47 7.90 -11.72 12.95
CA ILE A 47 8.62 -12.21 14.13
C ILE A 47 9.14 -13.62 13.86
N SER A 48 10.28 -13.64 13.21
CA SER A 48 10.95 -14.85 12.74
C SER A 48 12.30 -15.05 13.43
N ASN A 49 12.84 -16.27 13.29
CA ASN A 49 14.23 -16.55 13.67
C ASN A 49 15.20 -15.62 12.94
N LYS A 50 14.94 -15.31 11.65
CA LYS A 50 15.77 -14.39 10.86
C LYS A 50 15.84 -13.00 11.50
N LEU A 51 14.71 -12.44 11.92
CA LEU A 51 14.67 -11.14 12.58
C LEU A 51 15.43 -11.16 13.91
N CYS A 52 15.19 -12.19 14.74
CA CYS A 52 15.85 -12.29 16.05
C CYS A 52 17.37 -12.45 15.90
N THR A 53 17.84 -13.26 14.96
CA THR A 53 19.28 -13.39 14.64
C THR A 53 19.86 -12.08 14.14
N TRP A 54 19.16 -11.35 13.27
CA TRP A 54 19.62 -10.04 12.79
C TRP A 54 19.76 -9.01 13.92
N LEU A 55 18.78 -8.92 14.81
CA LEU A 55 18.85 -8.04 15.99
C LEU A 55 20.04 -8.40 16.89
N ASP A 56 20.29 -9.69 17.10
CA ASP A 56 21.36 -10.21 17.96
C ASP A 56 22.76 -9.98 17.33
N GLU A 57 22.95 -10.44 16.10
CA GLU A 57 24.26 -10.52 15.46
C GLU A 57 24.67 -9.25 14.72
N GLU A 58 23.75 -8.62 13.97
CA GLU A 58 24.07 -7.44 13.15
C GLU A 58 23.95 -6.15 13.96
N LEU A 59 22.86 -5.99 14.71
CA LEU A 59 22.62 -4.78 15.52
C LEU A 59 23.21 -4.84 16.94
N LYS A 60 23.68 -6.02 17.38
CA LYS A 60 24.21 -6.24 18.74
C LYS A 60 23.20 -5.94 19.85
N LEU A 61 21.94 -6.35 19.64
CA LEU A 61 20.82 -6.21 20.57
C LEU A 61 20.34 -7.58 21.11
N PRO A 62 21.19 -8.39 21.79
CA PRO A 62 20.86 -9.75 22.22
C PRO A 62 19.69 -9.79 23.22
N LYS A 63 19.55 -8.76 24.06
CA LYS A 63 18.45 -8.66 25.03
C LYS A 63 17.10 -8.48 24.35
N LEU A 64 17.03 -7.66 23.30
CA LEU A 64 15.82 -7.47 22.51
C LEU A 64 15.47 -8.76 21.75
N ALA A 65 16.46 -9.38 21.10
CA ALA A 65 16.26 -10.67 20.42
C ALA A 65 15.70 -11.72 21.38
N ALA A 66 16.28 -11.88 22.58
CA ALA A 66 15.80 -12.81 23.58
C ALA A 66 14.36 -12.55 24.04
N LYS A 67 13.94 -11.27 24.12
CA LYS A 67 12.54 -10.90 24.45
C LYS A 67 11.55 -11.27 23.35
N LEU A 68 11.96 -11.25 22.08
CA LEU A 68 11.09 -11.53 20.93
C LEU A 68 11.02 -13.01 20.57
N ARG A 69 12.07 -13.79 20.83
CA ARG A 69 12.14 -15.24 20.54
C ARG A 69 10.93 -16.05 21.02
N PRO A 70 10.34 -15.82 22.22
CA PRO A 70 9.18 -16.59 22.68
C PRO A 70 7.92 -16.46 21.81
N PHE A 71 7.82 -15.39 21.01
CA PHE A 71 6.67 -15.10 20.15
C PHE A 71 6.81 -15.68 18.73
N ILE A 72 7.96 -16.28 18.38
CA ILE A 72 8.15 -16.89 17.07
C ILE A 72 7.15 -18.03 16.88
N GLY A 73 6.35 -17.95 15.80
CA GLY A 73 5.36 -18.96 15.44
C GLY A 73 4.15 -19.05 16.40
N LYS A 74 4.00 -18.08 17.32
CA LYS A 74 2.85 -18.00 18.23
C LYS A 74 1.99 -16.79 17.92
N GLU A 75 0.73 -16.85 18.33
CA GLU A 75 -0.12 -15.66 18.39
C GLU A 75 0.28 -14.83 19.61
N ALA A 76 0.81 -13.64 19.35
CA ALA A 76 1.17 -12.66 20.35
C ALA A 76 0.38 -11.38 20.08
N GLY A 77 0.08 -10.64 21.14
CA GLY A 77 -0.49 -9.30 20.99
C GLY A 77 0.47 -8.39 20.22
N LEU A 78 -0.06 -7.48 19.40
CA LEU A 78 0.80 -6.52 18.70
C LEU A 78 1.60 -5.68 19.71
N GLU A 79 1.01 -5.35 20.85
CA GLU A 79 1.64 -4.62 21.95
C GLU A 79 2.89 -5.35 22.48
N GLU A 80 2.81 -6.67 22.64
CA GLU A 80 3.88 -7.51 23.17
C GLU A 80 5.10 -7.55 22.25
N ILE A 81 4.86 -7.45 20.95
CA ILE A 81 5.89 -7.43 19.91
C ILE A 81 6.46 -6.01 19.74
N LEU A 82 5.58 -5.01 19.64
CA LEU A 82 5.94 -3.66 19.23
C LEU A 82 6.63 -2.88 20.35
N TYR A 83 6.14 -2.98 21.59
CA TYR A 83 6.67 -2.17 22.68
C TYR A 83 8.14 -2.45 23.02
N PRO A 84 8.62 -3.71 23.09
CA PRO A 84 10.04 -3.97 23.30
C PRO A 84 10.93 -3.31 22.24
N ILE A 85 10.51 -3.33 20.97
CA ILE A 85 11.27 -2.76 19.86
C ILE A 85 11.34 -1.24 19.98
N PHE A 86 10.19 -0.57 20.16
CA PHE A 86 10.17 0.90 20.29
C PHE A 86 10.90 1.40 21.54
N LYS A 87 10.84 0.66 22.65
CA LYS A 87 11.51 1.04 23.91
C LYS A 87 13.02 0.85 23.87
N GLU A 88 13.55 -0.02 23.01
CA GLU A 88 15.00 -0.28 22.94
C GLU A 88 15.81 0.99 22.71
N ILE A 89 15.29 1.91 21.90
CA ILE A 89 15.91 3.20 21.57
C ILE A 89 15.04 4.41 21.96
N ASN A 90 13.97 4.20 22.73
CA ASN A 90 12.95 5.22 23.03
C ASN A 90 12.46 5.96 21.76
N TYR A 91 12.14 5.20 20.71
CA TYR A 91 11.85 5.73 19.37
C TYR A 91 10.61 6.65 19.34
N LEU A 92 9.59 6.33 20.13
CA LEU A 92 8.33 7.07 20.17
C LEU A 92 8.31 8.00 21.38
N ALA A 93 7.93 9.26 21.15
CA ALA A 93 7.54 10.15 22.23
C ALA A 93 6.24 9.65 22.90
N TYR A 94 5.96 10.13 24.11
CA TYR A 94 4.77 9.74 24.86
C TYR A 94 3.47 9.89 24.06
N GLU A 95 3.32 11.00 23.33
CA GLU A 95 2.14 11.26 22.51
C GLU A 95 2.04 10.30 21.31
N GLU A 96 3.17 9.97 20.68
CA GLU A 96 3.20 9.02 19.55
C GLU A 96 2.89 7.59 20.00
N LEU A 97 3.32 7.22 21.21
CA LEU A 97 2.95 5.95 21.84
C LEU A 97 1.45 5.91 22.16
N ARG A 98 0.87 7.02 22.65
CA ARG A 98 -0.59 7.12 22.86
C ARG A 98 -1.37 6.94 21.57
N ILE A 99 -0.92 7.55 20.47
CA ILE A 99 -1.51 7.39 19.14
C ILE A 99 -1.38 5.94 18.65
N LEU A 100 -0.21 5.32 18.84
CA LEU A 100 0.01 3.92 18.48
C LEU A 100 -0.96 2.99 19.23
N ASN A 101 -1.11 3.16 20.54
CA ASN A 101 -2.02 2.35 21.36
C ASN A 101 -3.46 2.46 20.86
N GLY A 102 -3.93 3.67 20.57
CA GLY A 102 -5.26 3.88 19.98
C GLY A 102 -5.43 3.20 18.61
N ARG A 103 -4.37 3.12 17.80
CA ARG A 103 -4.39 2.38 16.52
C ARG A 103 -4.44 0.86 16.73
N ILE A 104 -3.70 0.33 17.70
CA ILE A 104 -3.72 -1.10 18.02
C ILE A 104 -5.09 -1.51 18.57
N GLU A 105 -5.63 -0.77 19.55
CA GLU A 105 -6.95 -1.04 20.11
C GLU A 105 -8.05 -1.01 19.05
N ARG A 106 -7.99 -0.04 18.12
CA ARG A 106 -8.91 0.02 16.98
C ARG A 106 -8.81 -1.23 16.14
N ARG A 107 -7.60 -1.62 15.73
CA ARG A 107 -7.36 -2.83 14.92
C ARG A 107 -7.87 -4.10 15.61
N ASN A 108 -7.70 -4.21 16.92
CA ASN A 108 -8.17 -5.36 17.69
C ASN A 108 -9.70 -5.48 17.72
N LYS A 109 -10.44 -4.36 17.56
CA LYS A 109 -11.90 -4.32 17.49
C LYS A 109 -12.46 -4.47 16.07
N GLU A 110 -11.64 -4.33 15.04
CA GLU A 110 -12.06 -4.45 13.65
C GLU A 110 -12.39 -5.91 13.27
N SER A 111 -13.32 -6.12 12.34
CA SER A 111 -13.57 -7.45 11.78
C SER A 111 -12.39 -7.92 10.93
N GLU A 112 -12.36 -9.22 10.59
CA GLU A 112 -11.32 -9.77 9.72
C GLU A 112 -11.31 -9.08 8.34
N GLU A 113 -12.47 -8.84 7.75
CA GLU A 113 -12.64 -8.22 6.44
C GLU A 113 -12.07 -6.80 6.43
N ILE A 114 -12.33 -6.03 7.49
CA ILE A 114 -11.80 -4.67 7.64
C ILE A 114 -10.28 -4.71 7.74
N ARG A 115 -9.72 -5.64 8.54
CA ARG A 115 -8.26 -5.78 8.67
C ARG A 115 -7.60 -6.18 7.36
N GLU A 116 -8.17 -7.13 6.63
CA GLU A 116 -7.66 -7.56 5.32
C GLU A 116 -7.78 -6.43 4.28
N LYS A 117 -8.88 -5.68 4.27
CA LYS A 117 -9.02 -4.50 3.39
C LYS A 117 -7.91 -3.49 3.67
N ARG A 118 -7.66 -3.17 4.94
CA ARG A 118 -6.59 -2.25 5.34
C ARG A 118 -5.19 -2.79 5.08
N LYS A 119 -4.99 -4.11 5.13
CA LYS A 119 -3.76 -4.77 4.67
C LYS A 119 -3.55 -4.53 3.18
N GLY A 120 -4.59 -4.71 2.36
CA GLY A 120 -4.55 -4.36 0.92
C GLY A 120 -4.21 -2.90 0.68
N ASP A 121 -4.82 -1.97 1.44
CA ASP A 121 -4.52 -0.54 1.35
C ASP A 121 -3.07 -0.22 1.74
N ALA A 122 -2.57 -0.80 2.82
CA ALA A 122 -1.18 -0.61 3.23
C ALA A 122 -0.19 -1.16 2.19
N LEU A 123 -0.52 -2.27 1.52
CA LEU A 123 0.26 -2.77 0.38
C LEU A 123 0.25 -1.78 -0.79
N MET A 124 -0.90 -1.15 -1.09
CA MET A 124 -1.00 -0.08 -2.10
C MET A 124 -0.11 1.12 -1.75
N GLU A 125 -0.15 1.58 -0.50
CA GLU A 125 0.69 2.68 -0.01
C GLU A 125 2.19 2.37 -0.13
N ASN A 126 2.56 1.08 0.02
CA ASN A 126 3.93 0.60 -0.17
C ASN A 126 4.27 0.20 -1.62
N ARG A 127 3.36 0.45 -2.58
CA ARG A 127 3.51 0.12 -4.01
C ARG A 127 3.65 -1.38 -4.30
N MET A 128 3.16 -2.23 -3.41
CA MET A 128 3.16 -3.69 -3.56
C MET A 128 1.90 -4.13 -4.32
N TYR A 129 1.76 -3.69 -5.57
CA TYR A 129 0.50 -3.77 -6.32
C TYR A 129 0.03 -5.20 -6.53
N VAL A 130 0.92 -6.15 -6.85
CA VAL A 130 0.53 -7.56 -7.06
C VAL A 130 -0.01 -8.18 -5.77
N ASN A 131 0.61 -7.89 -4.63
CA ASN A 131 0.16 -8.40 -3.34
C ASN A 131 -1.16 -7.74 -2.91
N ALA A 132 -1.31 -6.43 -3.15
CA ALA A 132 -2.57 -5.73 -2.91
C ALA A 132 -3.73 -6.32 -3.73
N ILE A 133 -3.50 -6.58 -5.03
CA ILE A 133 -4.47 -7.21 -5.92
C ILE A 133 -4.91 -8.58 -5.38
N ARG A 134 -3.98 -9.42 -4.94
CA ARG A 134 -4.29 -10.74 -4.36
C ARG A 134 -5.19 -10.63 -3.12
N VAL A 135 -4.89 -9.69 -2.22
CA VAL A 135 -5.71 -9.44 -1.03
C VAL A 135 -7.12 -8.97 -1.43
N TYR A 136 -7.22 -8.04 -2.37
CA TYR A 136 -8.50 -7.53 -2.86
C TYR A 136 -9.34 -8.60 -3.57
N GLN A 137 -8.73 -9.45 -4.40
CA GLN A 137 -9.42 -10.56 -5.08
C GLN A 137 -10.07 -11.49 -4.06
N LYS A 138 -9.30 -11.92 -3.05
CA LYS A 138 -9.80 -12.79 -1.98
C LYS A 138 -10.96 -12.13 -1.19
N LEU A 139 -10.90 -10.82 -0.96
CA LEU A 139 -12.00 -10.10 -0.32
C LEU A 139 -13.25 -10.03 -1.19
N LEU A 140 -13.11 -9.90 -2.51
CA LEU A 140 -14.24 -9.80 -3.44
C LEU A 140 -14.99 -11.13 -3.62
N GLU A 141 -14.36 -12.25 -3.30
CA GLU A 141 -14.98 -13.59 -3.22
C GLU A 141 -16.01 -13.70 -2.08
N LYS A 142 -15.91 -12.85 -1.04
CA LYS A 142 -16.86 -12.80 0.08
C LYS A 142 -18.22 -12.27 -0.36
N ASP A 143 -19.28 -12.67 0.33
CA ASP A 143 -20.65 -12.27 -0.01
C ASP A 143 -21.02 -10.85 0.52
N SER A 144 -22.24 -10.39 0.25
CA SER A 144 -22.72 -9.07 0.66
C SER A 144 -23.02 -8.93 2.16
N ARG A 145 -23.07 -10.03 2.92
CA ARG A 145 -23.25 -10.02 4.38
C ARG A 145 -21.92 -9.75 5.08
N GLU A 146 -20.82 -10.20 4.48
CA GLU A 146 -19.46 -9.99 4.99
C GLU A 146 -18.89 -8.63 4.59
N ILE A 147 -19.12 -8.19 3.34
CA ILE A 147 -18.61 -6.90 2.85
C ILE A 147 -19.73 -6.01 2.31
N SER A 148 -19.79 -4.78 2.82
CA SER A 148 -20.78 -3.79 2.40
C SER A 148 -20.56 -3.36 0.94
N ARG A 149 -21.60 -2.79 0.31
CA ARG A 149 -21.50 -2.25 -1.06
C ARG A 149 -20.44 -1.16 -1.15
N GLU A 150 -20.39 -0.26 -0.17
CA GLU A 150 -19.40 0.82 -0.11
C GLU A 150 -17.98 0.27 0.01
N MET A 151 -17.78 -0.79 0.81
CA MET A 151 -16.49 -1.45 0.90
C MET A 151 -16.12 -2.10 -0.43
N ARG A 152 -17.06 -2.80 -1.07
CA ARG A 152 -16.86 -3.47 -2.36
C ARG A 152 -16.47 -2.48 -3.47
N GLU A 153 -17.18 -1.35 -3.59
CA GLU A 153 -16.83 -0.27 -4.53
C GLU A 153 -15.39 0.21 -4.31
N ARG A 154 -15.00 0.44 -3.05
CA ARG A 154 -13.64 0.91 -2.72
C ARG A 154 -12.57 -0.14 -3.00
N ILE A 155 -12.85 -1.42 -2.76
CA ILE A 155 -11.92 -2.51 -3.08
C ILE A 155 -11.70 -2.59 -4.60
N LEU A 156 -12.79 -2.57 -5.39
CA LEU A 156 -12.72 -2.57 -6.85
C LEU A 156 -11.98 -1.35 -7.39
N HIS A 157 -12.25 -0.16 -6.84
CA HIS A 157 -11.52 1.05 -7.19
C HIS A 157 -10.01 0.92 -6.93
N ASN A 158 -9.62 0.50 -5.72
CA ASN A 158 -8.19 0.35 -5.39
C ASN A 158 -7.52 -0.73 -6.23
N GLN A 159 -8.23 -1.82 -6.55
CA GLN A 159 -7.75 -2.85 -7.46
C GLN A 159 -7.55 -2.32 -8.88
N GLY A 160 -8.46 -1.49 -9.38
CA GLY A 160 -8.31 -0.79 -10.66
C GLY A 160 -7.07 0.10 -10.68
N CYS A 161 -6.86 0.89 -9.62
CA CYS A 161 -5.64 1.70 -9.46
C CYS A 161 -4.37 0.83 -9.47
N ALA A 162 -4.38 -0.32 -8.78
CA ALA A 162 -3.25 -1.25 -8.76
C ALA A 162 -2.92 -1.77 -10.18
N TYR A 163 -3.94 -2.16 -10.94
CA TYR A 163 -3.77 -2.57 -12.33
C TYR A 163 -3.27 -1.43 -13.22
N SER A 164 -3.75 -0.20 -13.04
CA SER A 164 -3.25 0.98 -13.76
C SER A 164 -1.76 1.23 -13.48
N TYR A 165 -1.30 1.12 -12.23
CA TYR A 165 0.13 1.25 -11.89
C TYR A 165 0.99 0.14 -12.50
N LEU A 166 0.41 -1.03 -12.76
CA LEU A 166 1.06 -2.13 -13.47
C LEU A 166 0.88 -2.07 -15.00
N PHE A 167 0.34 -0.96 -15.52
CA PHE A 167 0.02 -0.75 -16.93
C PHE A 167 -0.93 -1.80 -17.54
N GLN A 168 -1.71 -2.50 -16.72
CA GLN A 168 -2.72 -3.47 -17.15
C GLN A 168 -4.07 -2.76 -17.35
N MET A 169 -4.14 -1.91 -18.39
CA MET A 169 -5.24 -0.95 -18.55
C MET A 169 -6.61 -1.63 -18.75
N ASP A 170 -6.68 -2.74 -19.50
CA ASP A 170 -7.94 -3.46 -19.71
C ASP A 170 -8.55 -3.94 -18.39
N LYS A 171 -7.71 -4.54 -17.52
CA LYS A 171 -8.15 -4.99 -16.19
C LYS A 171 -8.50 -3.82 -15.27
N ALA A 172 -7.79 -2.70 -15.39
CA ALA A 172 -8.12 -1.50 -14.64
C ALA A 172 -9.51 -0.98 -15.02
N LEU A 173 -9.84 -0.95 -16.32
CA LEU A 173 -11.17 -0.58 -16.82
C LEU A 173 -12.25 -1.50 -16.28
N ASP A 174 -12.05 -2.81 -16.33
CA ASP A 174 -12.99 -3.78 -15.77
C ASP A 174 -13.27 -3.51 -14.29
N CYS A 175 -12.23 -3.27 -13.50
CA CYS A 175 -12.34 -2.93 -12.08
C CYS A 175 -13.08 -1.61 -11.85
N PHE A 176 -12.77 -0.54 -12.59
CA PHE A 176 -13.44 0.75 -12.43
C PHE A 176 -14.91 0.70 -12.88
N PHE A 177 -15.20 -0.02 -13.96
CA PHE A 177 -16.57 -0.22 -14.41
C PHE A 177 -17.37 -1.06 -13.41
N ALA A 178 -16.76 -2.12 -12.86
CA ALA A 178 -17.35 -2.90 -11.78
C ALA A 178 -17.61 -2.03 -10.54
N ALA A 179 -16.66 -1.18 -10.14
CA ALA A 179 -16.82 -0.25 -9.02
C ALA A 179 -18.02 0.69 -9.25
N TRP A 180 -18.10 1.31 -10.43
CA TRP A 180 -19.25 2.15 -10.79
C TRP A 180 -20.56 1.38 -10.75
N LYS A 181 -20.62 0.15 -11.27
CA LYS A 181 -21.84 -0.68 -11.20
C LYS A 181 -22.30 -1.00 -9.78
N VAL A 182 -21.44 -0.92 -8.76
CA VAL A 182 -21.84 -1.19 -7.38
C VAL A 182 -22.82 -0.16 -6.87
N ASN A 183 -22.58 1.14 -7.04
CA ASN A 183 -23.43 2.21 -6.47
C ASN A 183 -23.89 3.26 -7.49
N GLN A 184 -23.42 3.17 -8.74
CA GLN A 184 -23.65 4.11 -9.83
C GLN A 184 -23.34 5.56 -9.44
N SER A 185 -22.33 5.77 -8.59
CA SER A 185 -21.93 7.09 -8.13
C SER A 185 -21.28 7.90 -9.27
N GLU A 186 -21.56 9.20 -9.34
CA GLU A 186 -20.89 10.08 -10.29
C GLU A 186 -19.37 10.02 -10.16
N LYS A 187 -18.87 9.91 -8.92
CA LYS A 187 -17.43 9.82 -8.64
C LYS A 187 -16.80 8.60 -9.31
N ALA A 188 -17.42 7.43 -9.16
CA ALA A 188 -16.93 6.21 -9.80
C ALA A 188 -17.04 6.29 -11.33
N LEU A 189 -18.11 6.90 -11.86
CA LEU A 189 -18.26 7.10 -13.30
C LEU A 189 -17.16 7.99 -13.87
N LYS A 190 -16.82 9.10 -13.20
CA LYS A 190 -15.72 9.99 -13.58
C LYS A 190 -14.40 9.22 -13.69
N ILE A 191 -14.09 8.37 -12.70
CA ILE A 191 -12.87 7.55 -12.69
C ILE A 191 -12.86 6.57 -13.87
N TYR A 192 -13.95 5.84 -14.09
CA TYR A 192 -14.08 4.93 -15.22
C TYR A 192 -13.88 5.64 -16.56
N LEU A 193 -14.54 6.78 -16.77
CA LEU A 193 -14.47 7.57 -18.00
C LEU A 193 -13.04 8.09 -18.27
N LEU A 194 -12.34 8.60 -17.25
CA LEU A 194 -10.95 9.05 -17.39
C LEU A 194 -10.02 7.89 -17.76
N ALA A 195 -10.19 6.73 -17.13
CA ALA A 195 -9.45 5.53 -17.50
C ALA A 195 -9.79 5.10 -18.93
N TYR A 196 -11.07 5.15 -19.33
CA TYR A 196 -11.53 4.73 -20.66
C TYR A 196 -10.90 5.57 -21.75
N ARG A 197 -10.90 6.90 -21.58
CA ARG A 197 -10.28 7.84 -22.52
C ARG A 197 -8.77 7.63 -22.67
N SER A 198 -8.11 7.07 -21.66
CA SER A 198 -6.66 6.85 -21.68
C SER A 198 -6.24 5.75 -22.66
N VAL A 199 -7.16 4.89 -23.09
CA VAL A 199 -6.87 3.78 -24.02
C VAL A 199 -7.80 3.70 -25.22
N HIS A 200 -8.80 4.58 -25.30
CA HIS A 200 -9.76 4.68 -26.41
C HIS A 200 -9.70 6.05 -27.09
N THR A 201 -10.23 6.13 -28.31
CA THR A 201 -10.25 7.38 -29.09
C THR A 201 -11.24 8.40 -28.52
N PRO A 202 -11.14 9.69 -28.89
CA PRO A 202 -12.15 10.69 -28.53
C PRO A 202 -13.58 10.31 -28.95
N GLU A 203 -13.75 9.72 -30.13
CA GLU A 203 -15.05 9.32 -30.66
C GLU A 203 -15.68 8.17 -29.85
N GLU A 204 -14.87 7.19 -29.47
CA GLU A 204 -15.29 6.10 -28.58
C GLU A 204 -15.65 6.63 -27.18
N PHE A 205 -14.90 7.62 -26.71
CA PHE A 205 -15.16 8.27 -25.43
C PHE A 205 -16.48 9.05 -25.41
N GLU A 206 -16.79 9.81 -26.45
CA GLU A 206 -18.07 10.49 -26.58
C GLU A 206 -19.23 9.48 -26.62
N LYS A 207 -19.07 8.42 -27.41
CA LYS A 207 -20.07 7.35 -27.51
C LYS A 207 -20.33 6.66 -26.16
N ILE A 208 -19.29 6.30 -25.40
CA ILE A 208 -19.49 5.62 -24.11
C ILE A 208 -20.16 6.56 -23.07
N GLN A 209 -19.92 7.87 -23.15
CA GLN A 209 -20.61 8.84 -22.30
C GLN A 209 -22.12 8.90 -22.61
N GLU A 210 -22.50 8.78 -23.89
CA GLU A 210 -23.90 8.69 -24.32
C GLU A 210 -24.54 7.37 -23.91
N ASP A 211 -23.86 6.24 -24.18
CA ASP A 211 -24.34 4.89 -23.86
C ASP A 211 -24.60 4.71 -22.35
N LEU A 212 -23.72 5.29 -21.51
CA LEU A 212 -23.87 5.27 -20.06
C LEU A 212 -24.78 6.39 -19.52
N LYS A 213 -25.34 7.23 -20.39
CA LYS A 213 -26.19 8.38 -20.04
C LYS A 213 -25.54 9.27 -18.98
N ALA A 214 -24.25 9.55 -19.15
CA ALA A 214 -23.49 10.38 -18.21
C ALA A 214 -24.10 11.78 -18.12
N GLU A 215 -24.30 12.27 -16.90
CA GLU A 215 -24.82 13.62 -16.66
C GLU A 215 -23.85 14.70 -17.17
N ASP A 216 -24.39 15.88 -17.50
CA ASP A 216 -23.58 17.00 -18.00
C ASP A 216 -22.51 17.45 -17.00
N SER A 217 -22.76 17.31 -15.70
CA SER A 217 -21.79 17.56 -14.62
C SER A 217 -20.56 16.66 -14.78
N VAL A 218 -20.77 15.36 -14.95
CA VAL A 218 -19.74 14.33 -15.16
C VAL A 218 -18.96 14.60 -16.46
N LYS A 219 -19.67 14.91 -17.56
CA LYS A 219 -19.04 15.22 -18.85
C LYS A 219 -18.11 16.44 -18.76
N LYS A 220 -18.58 17.53 -18.14
CA LYS A 220 -17.79 18.76 -17.95
C LYS A 220 -16.57 18.54 -17.07
N GLU A 221 -16.73 17.82 -15.96
CA GLU A 221 -15.61 17.56 -15.05
C GLU A 221 -14.54 16.65 -15.66
N THR A 222 -14.95 15.61 -16.38
CA THR A 222 -14.01 14.71 -17.08
C THR A 222 -13.28 15.45 -18.20
N ALA A 223 -13.97 16.25 -19.00
CA ALA A 223 -13.34 17.11 -20.02
C ALA A 223 -12.31 18.07 -19.40
N ARG A 224 -12.67 18.76 -18.32
CA ARG A 224 -11.76 19.66 -17.59
C ARG A 224 -10.52 18.94 -17.07
N ALA A 225 -10.68 17.74 -16.51
CA ALA A 225 -9.55 16.96 -15.99
C ALA A 225 -8.60 16.53 -17.12
N LEU A 226 -9.14 16.17 -18.28
CA LEU A 226 -8.35 15.82 -19.47
C LEU A 226 -7.61 17.04 -20.04
N GLU A 227 -8.27 18.19 -20.15
CA GLU A 227 -7.63 19.45 -20.57
C GLU A 227 -6.48 19.85 -19.64
N GLN A 228 -6.70 19.74 -18.32
CA GLN A 228 -5.67 20.00 -17.32
C GLN A 228 -4.47 19.06 -17.51
N PHE A 229 -4.70 17.78 -17.73
CA PHE A 229 -3.64 16.81 -17.98
C PHE A 229 -2.85 17.12 -19.26
N ILE A 230 -3.55 17.42 -20.36
CA ILE A 230 -2.93 17.77 -21.66
C ILE A 230 -2.11 19.06 -21.56
N SER A 231 -2.51 20.00 -20.70
CA SER A 231 -1.79 21.25 -20.49
C SER A 231 -0.49 21.10 -19.69
N LEU A 232 -0.23 19.94 -19.09
CA LEU A 232 1.00 19.72 -18.33
C LEU A 232 2.22 19.76 -19.26
N PRO A 233 3.30 20.46 -18.88
CA PRO A 233 4.50 20.53 -19.70
C PRO A 233 5.13 19.14 -19.81
N GLU A 234 5.49 18.75 -21.03
CA GLU A 234 6.25 17.52 -21.24
C GLU A 234 7.56 17.54 -20.45
N GLN A 235 7.83 16.44 -19.75
CA GLN A 235 9.06 16.31 -18.98
C GLN A 235 10.23 16.07 -19.93
N LYS A 236 11.06 17.09 -20.13
CA LYS A 236 12.29 16.98 -20.93
C LYS A 236 13.30 16.13 -20.17
N ILE A 237 13.63 14.96 -20.73
CA ILE A 237 14.70 14.10 -20.22
C ILE A 237 16.04 14.63 -20.74
N ALA A 238 17.00 14.85 -19.84
CA ALA A 238 18.33 15.29 -20.23
C ALA A 238 19.05 14.19 -21.05
N PRO A 239 19.83 14.55 -22.09
CA PRO A 239 20.61 13.59 -22.84
C PRO A 239 21.51 12.75 -21.92
N GLY A 240 21.43 11.43 -22.02
CA GLY A 240 22.22 10.48 -21.20
C GLY A 240 21.56 10.03 -19.90
N GLU A 241 20.41 10.59 -19.49
CA GLU A 241 19.69 10.12 -18.29
C GLU A 241 18.71 8.97 -18.57
N THR A 242 18.45 8.65 -19.85
CA THR A 242 17.45 7.63 -20.25
C THR A 242 17.71 6.27 -19.62
N ASP A 243 18.97 5.80 -19.66
CA ASP A 243 19.34 4.48 -19.14
C ASP A 243 19.12 4.41 -17.62
N ARG A 244 19.52 5.45 -16.90
CA ARG A 244 19.32 5.55 -15.44
C ARG A 244 17.84 5.55 -15.07
N ILE A 245 17.01 6.30 -15.79
CA ILE A 245 15.56 6.34 -15.56
C ILE A 245 14.96 4.95 -15.80
N LEU A 246 15.38 4.27 -16.87
CA LEU A 246 14.91 2.92 -17.17
C LEU A 246 15.32 1.92 -16.10
N GLU A 247 16.55 2.00 -15.58
CA GLU A 247 17.02 1.18 -14.47
C GLU A 247 16.20 1.40 -13.19
N ASP A 248 15.91 2.66 -12.85
CA ASP A 248 15.11 3.01 -11.67
C ASP A 248 13.66 2.52 -11.80
N LEU A 249 13.04 2.69 -12.98
CA LEU A 249 11.70 2.16 -13.28
C LEU A 249 11.68 0.63 -13.22
N THR A 250 12.70 -0.03 -13.77
CA THR A 250 12.84 -1.48 -13.74
C THR A 250 12.96 -1.99 -12.30
N ARG A 251 13.78 -1.32 -11.48
CA ARG A 251 13.93 -1.65 -10.06
C ARG A 251 12.62 -1.48 -9.29
N GLU A 252 11.89 -0.39 -9.52
CA GLU A 252 10.59 -0.15 -8.89
C GLU A 252 9.55 -1.20 -9.35
N TYR A 253 9.54 -1.55 -10.63
CA TYR A 253 8.66 -2.58 -11.16
C TYR A 253 8.92 -3.94 -10.50
N HIS A 254 10.17 -4.39 -10.44
CA HIS A 254 10.53 -5.64 -9.77
C HIS A 254 10.15 -5.64 -8.29
N ARG A 255 10.41 -4.54 -7.58
CA ARG A 255 9.98 -4.38 -6.19
C ARG A 255 8.45 -4.49 -6.05
N SER A 256 7.69 -3.81 -6.90
CA SER A 256 6.22 -3.76 -6.83
C SER A 256 5.53 -5.09 -7.14
N THR A 257 6.22 -5.95 -7.89
CA THR A 257 5.71 -7.25 -8.37
C THR A 257 6.29 -8.44 -7.62
N GLY A 258 7.41 -8.27 -6.92
CA GLY A 258 8.13 -9.33 -6.22
C GLY A 258 8.88 -10.29 -7.14
N SER A 259 9.17 -9.85 -8.39
CA SER A 259 9.96 -10.58 -9.40
C SER A 259 11.44 -10.29 -9.30
#